data_AF-A0A957VY89-F1
#
_entry.id   AF-A0A957VY89-F1
#
_cell.length_a   1.000
_cell.length_b   1.000
_cell.length_c   1.000
_cell.angle_alpha   90.00
_cell.angle_beta   90.00
_cell.angle_gamma   90.00
#
_symmetry.space_group_name_H-M   'P 1'
#
loop_
_entity.id
_entity.type
_entity.pdbx_description
1 polymer ?
#
loop_
_entity_poly.entity_id
_entity_poly.type
_entity_poly.pdbx_seq_one_letter_code
_entity_poly.pdbx_strand_id
1 'polypeptide(L)'
;FSTGIVSYDESAVFMPLSKAQAFAGVGERASAIVVLLQRQEDTDQVAAAVQSPGVVTLTWRESNQVVLQTVDTAMGFYMILDGIVMLVVAVIIANTLLMAVFERFREIGILAALGVKSRQIMQMFLFEAFILGVAGVGVGFVLGSVGVVYLSNVGIPLGAAASAAGSNFALQSTMYAQFVPGTFMWLSLWTLIFVLLASLYPARFAARQEPVDSLRSL
;
A
#
# COMPACT_ATOMS: atom_id res chain seq x y z
N PHE A 1 1.28 32.99 20.34
CA PHE A 1 1.66 31.65 19.89
C PHE A 1 0.50 31.12 19.07
N SER A 2 0.74 30.46 17.94
CA SER A 2 -0.32 29.82 17.16
C SER A 2 0.15 28.42 16.79
N THR A 3 -0.65 27.43 17.18
CA THR A 3 -0.43 26.00 16.91
C THR A 3 -1.02 25.57 15.58
N GLY A 4 -1.82 26.43 14.92
CA GLY A 4 -2.55 26.09 13.71
C GLY A 4 -3.87 25.33 13.98
N ILE A 5 -4.19 25.08 15.24
CA ILE A 5 -5.43 24.43 15.69
C ILE A 5 -6.24 25.50 16.45
N VAL A 6 -7.28 26.02 15.80
CA VAL A 6 -8.07 27.16 16.31
C VAL A 6 -8.62 26.90 17.72
N SER A 7 -9.12 25.68 17.98
CA SER A 7 -9.66 25.30 19.29
C SER A 7 -8.61 25.32 20.41
N TYR A 8 -7.36 24.99 20.10
CA TYR A 8 -6.25 25.03 21.05
C TYR A 8 -5.76 26.47 21.27
N ASP A 9 -5.66 27.25 20.19
CA ASP A 9 -5.18 28.63 20.26
C ASP A 9 -6.17 29.56 20.98
N GLU A 10 -7.48 29.30 20.92
CA GLU A 10 -8.51 30.08 21.64
C GLU A 10 -8.68 29.67 23.11
N SER A 11 -8.26 28.46 23.50
CA SER A 11 -8.52 27.92 24.85
C SER A 11 -7.27 27.64 25.69
N ALA A 12 -6.07 27.72 25.11
CA ALA A 12 -4.81 27.42 25.80
C ALA A 12 -3.94 28.66 26.02
N VAL A 13 -3.34 28.74 27.20
CA VAL A 13 -2.33 29.75 27.55
C VAL A 13 -1.03 29.04 27.93
N PHE A 14 0.07 29.44 27.31
CA PHE A 14 1.40 28.92 27.63
C PHE A 14 2.05 29.81 28.69
N MET A 15 2.47 29.21 29.80
CA MET A 15 3.19 29.90 30.87
C MET A 15 4.20 28.98 31.54
N PRO A 16 5.25 29.53 32.21
CA PRO A 16 6.20 28.71 32.94
C PRO A 16 5.52 27.85 34.01
N LEU A 17 5.98 26.59 34.15
CA LEU A 17 5.41 25.60 35.07
C LEU A 17 5.28 26.14 36.50
N SER A 18 6.31 26.84 37.00
CA SER A 18 6.31 27.44 38.33
C SER A 18 5.17 28.43 38.55
N LYS A 19 4.82 29.23 37.53
CA LYS A 19 3.68 30.15 37.60
C LYS A 19 2.35 29.40 37.50
N ALA A 20 2.26 28.39 36.66
CA ALA A 20 1.05 27.57 36.54
C ALA A 20 0.74 26.83 37.85
N GLN A 21 1.76 26.28 38.50
CA GLN A 21 1.67 25.61 39.80
C GLN A 21 1.21 26.56 40.91
N ALA A 22 1.78 27.77 40.95
CA ALA A 22 1.37 28.80 41.90
C ALA A 22 -0.09 29.25 41.68
N PHE A 23 -0.50 29.41 40.42
CA PHE A 23 -1.85 29.81 40.06
C PHE A 23 -2.90 28.73 40.37
N ALA A 24 -2.60 27.46 40.06
CA ALA A 24 -3.51 26.33 40.29
C ALA A 24 -3.50 25.80 41.73
N GLY A 25 -2.62 26.32 42.60
CA GLY A 25 -2.57 25.93 44.02
C GLY A 25 -2.13 24.49 44.29
N VAL A 26 -1.45 23.86 43.33
CA VAL A 26 -1.10 22.42 43.37
C VAL A 26 0.32 22.14 43.90
N GLY A 27 1.06 23.16 44.31
CA GLY A 27 2.43 23.01 44.82
C GLY A 27 3.37 22.42 43.76
N GLU A 28 4.27 21.52 44.15
CA GLU A 28 5.24 20.88 43.24
C GLU A 28 4.67 19.71 42.39
N ARG A 29 3.35 19.66 42.19
CA ARG A 29 2.71 18.61 41.40
C ARG A 29 2.55 19.03 39.94
N ALA A 30 2.57 18.06 39.03
CA ALA A 30 2.25 18.22 37.62
C ALA A 30 1.12 17.26 37.25
N SER A 31 0.18 17.73 36.44
CA SER A 31 -0.97 16.90 36.01
C SER A 31 -0.60 15.88 34.94
N ALA A 32 0.34 16.22 34.05
CA ALA A 32 0.84 15.34 33.00
C ALA A 32 2.30 15.69 32.67
N ILE A 33 3.08 14.66 32.34
CA ILE A 33 4.45 14.80 31.83
C ILE A 33 4.47 14.17 30.45
N VAL A 34 4.81 14.96 29.43
CA VAL A 34 4.92 14.49 28.05
C VAL A 34 6.38 14.21 27.76
N VAL A 35 6.70 12.97 27.38
CA VAL A 35 8.05 12.56 27.00
C VAL A 35 8.08 12.39 25.48
N LEU A 36 8.88 13.22 24.80
CA LEU A 36 9.06 13.13 23.36
C LEU A 36 10.19 12.14 23.05
N LEU A 37 9.88 11.09 22.29
CA LEU A 37 10.85 10.06 21.90
C LEU A 37 11.58 10.46 20.61
N GLN A 38 12.86 10.11 20.51
CA GLN A 38 13.63 10.30 19.26
C GLN A 38 13.28 9.25 18.20
N ARG A 39 12.99 8.01 18.63
CA ARG A 39 12.51 6.93 17.76
C ARG A 39 11.18 6.42 18.27
N GLN A 40 10.23 6.30 17.36
CA GLN A 40 8.88 5.82 17.67
C GLN A 40 8.86 4.35 18.13
N GLU A 41 9.84 3.55 17.67
CA GLU A 41 10.00 2.13 18.04
C GLU A 41 10.27 1.92 19.53
N ASP A 42 10.87 2.90 20.20
CA ASP A 42 11.24 2.81 21.61
C ASP A 42 10.03 3.02 22.55
N THR A 43 8.83 3.27 22.00
CA THR A 43 7.62 3.60 22.77
C THR A 43 7.30 2.56 23.83
N ASP A 44 7.26 1.28 23.46
CA ASP A 44 6.80 0.22 24.37
C ASP A 44 7.86 -0.06 25.46
N GLN A 45 9.15 0.06 25.11
CA GLN A 45 10.25 -0.07 26.05
C GLN A 45 10.26 1.07 27.07
N VAL A 46 10.10 2.31 26.63
CA VAL A 46 10.10 3.49 27.52
C VAL A 46 8.83 3.52 28.36
N ALA A 47 7.68 3.17 27.80
CA ALA A 47 6.42 3.08 28.55
C ALA A 47 6.53 2.08 29.71
N ALA A 48 7.11 0.90 29.46
CA ALA A 48 7.36 -0.09 30.51
C ALA A 48 8.35 0.40 31.58
N ALA A 49 9.38 1.16 31.19
CA ALA A 49 10.39 1.67 32.12
C ALA A 49 9.88 2.80 33.03
N VAL A 50 8.89 3.58 32.58
CA VAL A 50 8.34 4.74 33.31
C VAL A 50 7.08 4.37 34.11
N GLN A 51 6.57 3.15 33.93
CA GLN A 51 5.37 2.69 34.62
C GLN A 51 5.61 2.62 36.13
N SER A 52 4.78 3.33 36.90
CA SER A 52 4.91 3.40 38.36
C SER A 52 3.53 3.36 39.04
N PRO A 53 3.42 2.80 40.26
CA PRO A 53 2.16 2.77 40.99
C PRO A 53 1.60 4.19 41.21
N GLY A 54 0.37 4.42 40.76
CA GLY A 54 -0.31 5.73 40.89
C GLY A 54 -0.13 6.68 39.70
N VAL A 55 0.64 6.30 38.67
CA VAL A 55 0.79 7.06 37.41
C VAL A 55 0.22 6.25 36.25
N VAL A 56 -0.70 6.85 35.49
CA VAL A 56 -1.22 6.27 34.26
C VAL A 56 -0.28 6.65 33.12
N THR A 57 0.44 5.68 32.58
CA THR A 57 1.29 5.85 31.38
C THR A 57 0.44 5.64 30.14
N LEU A 58 0.25 6.68 29.34
CA LEU A 58 -0.42 6.60 28.05
C LEU A 58 0.60 6.71 26.93
N THR A 59 0.60 5.75 26.02
CA THR A 59 1.41 5.79 24.81
C THR A 59 0.79 6.73 23.76
N TRP A 60 1.58 7.12 22.77
CA TRP A 60 1.05 7.89 21.63
C TRP A 60 -0.01 7.08 20.85
N ARG A 61 0.11 5.74 20.82
CA ARG A 61 -0.85 4.85 20.14
C ARG A 61 -2.21 4.87 20.84
N GLU A 62 -2.21 4.71 22.15
CA GLU A 62 -3.43 4.74 22.96
C GLU A 62 -4.09 6.12 22.91
N SER A 63 -3.29 7.19 22.98
CA SER A 63 -3.80 8.56 22.90
C SER A 63 -4.40 8.90 21.54
N ASN A 64 -3.97 8.23 20.47
CA ASN A 64 -4.41 8.46 19.10
C ASN A 64 -5.17 7.27 18.50
N GLN A 65 -5.75 6.41 19.33
CA GLN A 65 -6.38 5.15 18.89
C GLN A 65 -7.47 5.37 17.82
N VAL A 66 -8.29 6.41 17.96
CA VAL A 66 -9.34 6.74 16.98
C VAL A 66 -8.74 7.09 15.61
N VAL A 67 -7.64 7.85 15.60
CA VAL A 67 -6.95 8.22 14.36
C VAL A 67 -6.33 6.98 13.72
N LEU A 68 -5.64 6.15 14.52
CA LEU A 68 -5.03 4.91 14.02
C LEU A 68 -6.07 3.94 13.45
N GLN A 69 -7.19 3.74 14.14
CA GLN A 69 -8.30 2.91 13.63
C GLN A 69 -8.87 3.44 12.31
N THR A 70 -8.96 4.77 12.16
CA THR A 70 -9.44 5.39 10.92
C THR A 70 -8.47 5.15 9.77
N VAL A 71 -7.16 5.31 10.04
CA VAL A 71 -6.09 5.03 9.07
C VAL A 71 -6.07 3.55 8.69
N ASP A 72 -6.15 2.64 9.65
CA ASP A 72 -6.16 1.18 9.40
C ASP A 72 -7.37 0.77 8.57
N THR A 73 -8.56 1.33 8.86
CA THR A 73 -9.78 1.09 8.07
C THR A 73 -9.63 1.59 6.64
N ALA A 74 -9.05 2.78 6.45
CA ALA A 74 -8.77 3.32 5.13
C ALA A 74 -7.76 2.45 4.36
N MET A 75 -6.70 1.98 5.02
CA MET A 75 -5.74 1.04 4.43
C MET A 75 -6.41 -0.27 4.02
N GLY A 76 -7.34 -0.80 4.83
CA GLY A 76 -8.14 -1.97 4.48
C GLY A 76 -8.98 -1.76 3.22
N PHE A 77 -9.58 -0.57 3.05
CA PHE A 77 -10.31 -0.22 1.82
C PHE A 77 -9.38 -0.19 0.59
N TYR A 78 -8.19 0.41 0.70
CA TYR A 78 -7.21 0.40 -0.38
C TYR A 78 -6.73 -1.01 -0.73
N MET A 79 -6.54 -1.88 0.25
CA MET A 79 -6.18 -3.29 0.02
C MET A 79 -7.24 -4.03 -0.81
N ILE A 80 -8.53 -3.78 -0.55
CA ILE A 80 -9.63 -4.36 -1.35
C ILE A 80 -9.59 -3.81 -2.78
N LEU A 81 -9.41 -2.50 -2.94
CA LEU A 81 -9.33 -1.84 -4.24
C LEU A 81 -8.17 -2.40 -5.08
N ASP A 82 -6.99 -2.54 -4.48
CA ASP A 82 -5.83 -3.17 -5.12
C ASP A 82 -6.15 -4.60 -5.58
N GLY A 83 -6.86 -5.38 -4.76
CA GLY A 83 -7.32 -6.71 -5.12
C GLY A 83 -8.24 -6.72 -6.35
N ILE A 84 -9.18 -5.77 -6.43
CA ILE A 84 -10.08 -5.62 -7.60
C ILE A 84 -9.28 -5.27 -8.85
N VAL A 85 -8.37 -4.30 -8.75
CA VAL A 85 -7.49 -3.90 -9.87
C VAL A 85 -6.67 -5.10 -10.33
N MET A 86 -6.14 -5.89 -9.40
CA MET A 86 -5.35 -7.08 -9.72
C MET A 86 -6.16 -8.13 -10.46
N LEU A 87 -7.43 -8.31 -10.10
CA LEU A 87 -8.36 -9.20 -10.81
C LEU A 87 -8.59 -8.72 -12.25
N VAL A 88 -8.82 -7.42 -12.44
CA VAL A 88 -8.99 -6.84 -13.77
C VAL A 88 -7.75 -7.07 -14.63
N VAL A 89 -6.55 -6.81 -14.09
CA VAL A 89 -5.27 -7.07 -14.78
C VAL A 89 -5.13 -8.55 -15.14
N ALA A 90 -5.46 -9.46 -14.22
CA ALA A 90 -5.43 -10.90 -14.48
C ALA A 90 -6.34 -11.30 -15.66
N VAL A 91 -7.55 -10.75 -15.74
CA VAL A 91 -8.48 -11.00 -16.85
C VAL A 91 -7.95 -10.44 -18.17
N ILE A 92 -7.38 -9.23 -18.16
CA ILE A 92 -6.77 -8.61 -19.35
C ILE A 92 -5.66 -9.50 -19.89
N ILE A 93 -4.71 -9.91 -19.03
CA ILE A 93 -3.59 -10.75 -19.41
C ILE A 93 -4.09 -12.11 -19.93
N ALA A 94 -5.07 -12.70 -19.24
CA ALA A 94 -5.65 -13.96 -19.68
C ALA A 94 -6.24 -13.84 -21.08
N ASN A 95 -6.99 -12.78 -21.35
CA ASN A 95 -7.57 -12.53 -22.66
C ASN A 95 -6.51 -12.31 -23.74
N THR A 96 -5.47 -11.52 -23.46
CA THR A 96 -4.37 -11.28 -24.40
C THR A 96 -3.63 -12.57 -24.74
N LEU A 97 -3.32 -13.41 -23.75
CA LEU A 97 -2.65 -14.68 -23.98
C LEU A 97 -3.53 -15.67 -24.74
N LEU A 98 -4.82 -15.75 -24.41
CA LEU A 98 -5.77 -16.58 -25.16
C LEU A 98 -5.86 -16.14 -26.62
N MET A 99 -5.91 -14.83 -26.88
CA MET A 99 -5.90 -14.30 -28.24
C MET A 99 -4.63 -14.70 -28.99
N ALA A 100 -3.45 -14.54 -28.38
CA ALA A 100 -2.18 -14.97 -28.97
C ALA A 100 -2.15 -16.47 -29.30
N VAL A 101 -2.76 -17.30 -28.44
CA VAL A 101 -2.91 -18.74 -28.68
C VAL A 101 -3.80 -19.02 -29.89
N PHE A 102 -4.91 -18.31 -30.03
CA PHE A 102 -5.83 -18.50 -31.16
C PHE A 102 -5.22 -18.04 -32.49
N GLU A 103 -4.44 -16.95 -32.51
CA GLU A 103 -3.75 -16.49 -33.72
C GLU A 103 -2.69 -17.49 -34.20
N ARG A 104 -1.97 -18.14 -33.27
CA ARG A 104 -0.88 -19.09 -33.58
C ARG A 104 -1.30 -20.56 -33.45
N PHE A 105 -2.60 -20.83 -33.44
CA PHE A 105 -3.15 -22.16 -33.17
C PHE A 105 -2.56 -23.25 -34.10
N ARG A 106 -2.41 -22.93 -35.40
CA ARG A 106 -1.83 -23.84 -36.39
C ARG A 106 -0.36 -24.14 -36.12
N GLU A 107 0.42 -23.15 -35.71
CA GLU A 107 1.85 -23.32 -35.40
C GLU A 107 2.05 -24.23 -34.19
N ILE A 108 1.21 -24.06 -33.15
CA ILE A 108 1.21 -24.89 -31.94
C ILE A 108 0.92 -26.36 -32.30
N GLY A 109 -0.06 -26.59 -33.18
CA GLY A 109 -0.39 -27.93 -33.68
C GLY A 109 0.76 -28.60 -34.44
N ILE A 110 1.50 -27.83 -35.25
CA ILE A 110 2.69 -28.32 -35.97
C ILE A 110 3.81 -28.66 -34.97
N LEU A 111 4.06 -27.82 -33.97
CA LEU A 111 5.06 -28.08 -32.93
C LEU A 111 4.71 -29.36 -32.13
N ALA A 112 3.44 -29.54 -31.78
CA ALA A 112 2.97 -30.75 -31.12
C ALA A 112 3.17 -32.00 -32.00
N ALA A 113 2.90 -31.90 -33.31
CA ALA A 113 3.12 -33.00 -34.27
C ALA A 113 4.61 -33.34 -34.48
N LEU A 114 5.51 -32.36 -34.32
CA LEU A 114 6.96 -32.56 -34.32
C LEU A 114 7.49 -33.14 -32.99
N GLY A 115 6.62 -33.43 -32.02
CA GLY A 115 6.98 -34.07 -30.75
C GLY A 115 7.31 -33.11 -29.61
N VAL A 116 7.04 -31.81 -29.75
CA VAL A 116 7.19 -30.85 -28.64
C VAL A 116 6.18 -31.21 -27.54
N LYS A 117 6.67 -31.35 -26.31
CA LYS A 117 5.82 -31.73 -25.17
C LYS A 117 4.90 -30.56 -24.79
N SER A 118 3.67 -30.85 -24.38
CA SER A 118 2.72 -29.85 -23.85
C SER A 118 3.33 -28.95 -22.75
N ARG A 119 4.22 -29.51 -21.90
CA ARG A 119 4.92 -28.71 -20.88
C ARG A 119 5.84 -27.64 -21.48
N GLN A 120 6.49 -27.91 -22.62
CA GLN A 120 7.36 -26.93 -23.29
C GLN A 120 6.54 -25.82 -23.93
N ILE A 121 5.39 -26.15 -24.53
CA ILE A 121 4.44 -25.16 -25.05
C ILE A 121 3.93 -24.27 -23.92
N MET A 122 3.51 -24.87 -22.79
CA MET A 122 3.09 -24.13 -21.60
C MET A 122 4.20 -23.19 -21.09
N GLN A 123 5.45 -23.67 -21.00
CA GLN A 123 6.59 -22.87 -20.56
C GLN A 123 6.87 -21.68 -21.49
N MET A 124 6.66 -21.84 -22.80
CA MET A 124 6.83 -20.76 -23.77
C MET A 124 5.84 -19.61 -23.48
N PHE A 125 4.56 -19.92 -23.29
CA PHE A 125 3.54 -18.92 -22.96
C PHE A 125 3.74 -18.29 -21.57
N LEU A 126 4.18 -19.08 -20.59
CA LEU A 126 4.53 -18.55 -19.27
C LEU A 126 5.74 -17.60 -19.33
N PHE A 127 6.70 -17.87 -20.21
CA PHE A 127 7.85 -16.99 -20.41
C PHE A 127 7.45 -15.69 -21.13
N GLU A 128 6.55 -15.77 -22.10
CA GLU A 128 5.95 -14.58 -22.73
C GLU A 128 5.20 -13.72 -21.70
N ALA A 129 4.36 -14.35 -20.87
CA ALA A 129 3.67 -13.67 -19.76
C ALA A 129 4.65 -13.07 -18.74
N PHE A 130 5.75 -13.76 -18.44
CA PHE A 130 6.79 -13.26 -17.55
C PHE A 130 7.47 -12.01 -18.12
N ILE A 131 7.85 -12.01 -19.40
CA ILE A 131 8.45 -10.85 -20.06
C ILE A 131 7.49 -9.66 -20.02
N LEU A 132 6.22 -9.89 -20.37
CA LEU A 132 5.18 -8.86 -20.31
C LEU A 132 5.00 -8.33 -18.87
N GLY A 133 5.01 -9.22 -17.87
CA GLY A 133 4.93 -8.84 -16.46
C GLY A 133 6.13 -7.99 -16.01
N VAL A 134 7.35 -8.39 -16.34
CA VAL A 134 8.57 -7.63 -15.99
C VAL A 134 8.60 -6.28 -16.67
N ALA A 135 8.23 -6.21 -17.95
CA ALA A 135 8.12 -4.93 -18.67
C ALA A 135 7.07 -4.01 -18.04
N GLY A 136 5.90 -4.56 -17.72
CA GLY A 136 4.82 -3.83 -17.05
C GLY A 136 5.21 -3.31 -15.67
N VAL A 137 5.87 -4.14 -14.86
CA VAL A 137 6.42 -3.74 -13.56
C VAL A 137 7.49 -2.67 -13.71
N GLY A 138 8.39 -2.80 -14.68
CA GLY A 138 9.43 -1.80 -14.95
C GLY A 138 8.84 -0.43 -15.31
N VAL A 139 7.87 -0.40 -16.24
CA VAL A 139 7.18 0.83 -16.63
C VAL A 139 6.35 1.39 -15.46
N GLY A 140 5.63 0.53 -14.75
CA GLY A 140 4.84 0.92 -13.58
C GLY A 140 5.70 1.48 -12.45
N PHE A 141 6.87 0.91 -12.21
CA PHE A 141 7.82 1.41 -11.22
C PHE A 141 8.32 2.82 -11.57
N VAL A 142 8.68 3.06 -12.83
CA VAL A 142 9.12 4.39 -13.29
C VAL A 142 7.99 5.41 -13.15
N LEU A 143 6.80 5.11 -13.69
CA LEU A 143 5.66 6.03 -13.62
C LEU A 143 5.20 6.27 -12.18
N GLY A 144 5.15 5.23 -11.35
CA GLY A 144 4.81 5.32 -9.93
C GLY A 144 5.82 6.15 -9.14
N SER A 145 7.12 5.96 -9.39
CA SER A 145 8.18 6.74 -8.75
C SER A 145 8.10 8.22 -9.13
N VAL A 146 7.86 8.52 -10.41
CA VAL A 146 7.64 9.90 -10.87
C VAL A 146 6.42 10.52 -10.20
N GLY A 147 5.32 9.76 -10.09
CA GLY A 147 4.12 10.17 -9.38
C GLY A 147 4.38 10.47 -7.89
N VAL A 148 5.12 9.61 -7.20
CA VAL A 148 5.49 9.84 -5.79
C VAL A 148 6.38 11.06 -5.64
N VAL A 149 7.39 11.24 -6.50
CA VAL A 149 8.25 12.43 -6.46
C VAL A 149 7.43 13.69 -6.69
N TYR A 150 6.51 13.68 -7.65
CA TYR A 150 5.62 14.82 -7.88
C TYR A 150 4.73 15.12 -6.66
N LEU A 151 4.07 14.10 -6.11
CA LEU A 151 3.23 14.23 -4.90
C LEU A 151 4.03 14.57 -3.64
N SER A 152 5.30 14.20 -3.56
CA SER A 152 6.18 14.56 -2.45
C SER A 152 6.53 16.05 -2.44
N ASN A 153 6.53 16.69 -3.61
CA ASN A 153 6.82 18.12 -3.75
C ASN A 153 5.55 18.99 -3.67
N VAL A 154 4.48 18.57 -4.37
CA VAL A 154 3.22 19.34 -4.44
C VAL A 154 2.34 19.09 -3.22
N GLY A 155 2.40 17.88 -2.66
CA GLY A 155 1.50 17.43 -1.62
C GLY A 155 0.07 17.19 -2.14
N ILE A 156 -0.69 16.37 -1.42
CA ILE A 156 -2.12 16.17 -1.64
C ILE A 156 -2.86 17.07 -0.64
N PRO A 157 -3.54 18.13 -1.09
CA PRO A 157 -4.38 18.91 -0.21
C PRO A 157 -5.56 18.06 0.22
N LEU A 158 -5.77 17.91 1.53
CA LEU A 158 -6.83 17.04 2.06
C LEU A 158 -8.25 17.58 1.79
N GLY A 159 -8.38 18.75 1.17
CA GLY A 159 -9.67 19.38 0.86
C GLY A 159 -10.35 19.97 2.09
N ALA A 160 -11.19 20.98 1.87
CA ALA A 160 -11.81 21.78 2.95
C ALA A 160 -12.60 20.93 3.97
N ALA A 161 -13.20 19.83 3.53
CA ALA A 161 -13.99 18.94 4.39
C ALA A 161 -13.12 18.10 5.35
N ALA A 162 -11.96 17.60 4.89
CA ALA A 162 -11.06 16.84 5.77
C ALA A 162 -10.25 17.76 6.67
N SER A 163 -9.92 18.99 6.26
CA SER A 163 -9.33 20.00 7.14
C SER A 163 -10.31 20.48 8.22
N ALA A 164 -11.61 20.52 7.93
CA ALA A 164 -12.64 20.83 8.92
C ALA A 164 -12.85 19.70 9.93
N ALA A 165 -12.89 18.43 9.47
CA ALA A 165 -12.94 17.26 10.35
C ALA A 165 -11.63 17.08 11.17
N GLY A 166 -10.50 17.43 10.56
CA GLY A 166 -9.17 17.44 11.18
C GLY A 166 -8.89 18.65 12.07
N SER A 167 -9.79 19.63 12.18
CA SER A 167 -9.60 20.83 13.01
C SER A 167 -9.48 20.56 14.52
N ASN A 168 -9.83 19.35 14.97
CA ASN A 168 -9.62 18.86 16.34
C ASN A 168 -8.34 18.03 16.50
N PHE A 169 -7.62 17.77 15.41
CA PHE A 169 -6.39 16.98 15.38
C PHE A 169 -5.24 17.83 14.83
N ALA A 170 -4.01 17.61 15.32
CA ALA A 170 -2.81 18.27 14.82
C ALA A 170 -2.35 17.68 13.47
N LEU A 171 -3.26 17.54 12.51
CA LEU A 171 -2.96 17.04 11.18
C LEU A 171 -2.59 18.22 10.27
N GLN A 172 -1.42 18.17 9.65
CA GLN A 172 -1.09 19.11 8.58
C GLN A 172 -2.12 19.00 7.45
N SER A 173 -2.55 20.14 6.90
CA SER A 173 -3.58 20.23 5.85
C SER A 173 -3.16 19.62 4.51
N THR A 174 -1.90 19.21 4.39
CA THR A 174 -1.29 18.63 3.18
C THR A 174 -0.58 17.33 3.56
N MET A 175 -0.95 16.22 2.89
CA MET A 175 -0.20 14.98 3.01
C MET A 175 0.86 14.90 1.91
N TYR A 176 2.08 14.51 2.28
CA TYR A 176 3.16 14.30 1.34
C TYR A 176 3.35 12.80 1.11
N ALA A 177 3.45 12.40 -0.15
CA ALA A 177 3.79 11.02 -0.48
C ALA A 177 5.25 10.76 -0.08
N GLN A 178 5.47 9.67 0.66
CA GLN A 178 6.82 9.21 0.99
C GLN A 178 7.16 8.00 0.13
N PHE A 179 8.35 8.01 -0.46
CA PHE A 179 8.87 6.83 -1.13
C PHE A 179 9.39 5.84 -0.09
N VAL A 180 8.71 4.70 0.04
CA VAL A 180 9.13 3.59 0.90
C VAL A 180 9.60 2.44 -0.01
N PRO A 181 10.92 2.25 -0.21
CA PRO A 181 11.45 1.26 -1.15
C PRO A 181 10.94 -0.17 -0.90
N GLY A 182 10.78 -0.54 0.38
CA GLY A 182 10.30 -1.85 0.78
C GLY A 182 8.91 -2.18 0.25
N THR A 183 7.98 -1.22 0.32
CA THR A 183 6.61 -1.39 -0.17
C THR A 183 6.59 -1.54 -1.69
N PHE A 184 7.36 -0.72 -2.41
CA PHE A 184 7.46 -0.81 -3.87
C PHE A 184 8.01 -2.16 -4.35
N MET A 185 9.04 -2.67 -3.67
CA MET A 185 9.64 -3.95 -4.03
C MET A 185 8.67 -5.11 -3.75
N TRP A 186 7.96 -5.06 -2.62
CA TRP A 186 6.95 -6.06 -2.27
C TRP A 186 5.77 -6.05 -3.26
N LEU A 187 5.24 -4.88 -3.60
CA LEU A 187 4.16 -4.74 -4.59
C LEU A 187 4.58 -5.29 -5.95
N SER A 188 5.77 -4.92 -6.43
CA SER A 188 6.32 -5.40 -7.71
C SER A 188 6.43 -6.93 -7.74
N LEU A 189 6.88 -7.54 -6.64
CA LEU A 189 6.98 -9.00 -6.53
C LEU A 189 5.59 -9.66 -6.57
N TRP A 190 4.62 -9.13 -5.81
CA TRP A 190 3.25 -9.63 -5.84
C TRP A 190 2.59 -9.48 -7.20
N THR A 191 2.85 -8.37 -7.89
CA THR A 191 2.37 -8.15 -9.26
C THR A 191 2.86 -9.25 -10.18
N LEU A 192 4.16 -9.55 -10.18
CA LEU A 192 4.72 -10.63 -11.00
C LEU A 192 4.11 -12.00 -10.66
N ILE A 193 3.96 -12.31 -9.37
CA ILE A 193 3.36 -13.57 -8.93
C ILE A 193 1.94 -13.70 -9.48
N PHE A 194 1.11 -12.67 -9.34
CA PHE A 194 -0.27 -12.69 -9.82
C PHE A 194 -0.37 -12.76 -11.34
N VAL A 195 0.50 -12.05 -12.07
CA VAL A 195 0.59 -12.14 -13.54
C VAL A 195 0.86 -13.58 -13.97
N LEU A 196 1.84 -14.22 -13.34
CA LEU A 196 2.17 -15.62 -13.60
C LEU A 196 1.00 -16.55 -13.25
N LEU A 197 0.37 -16.36 -12.09
CA LEU A 197 -0.79 -17.15 -11.68
C LEU A 197 -1.96 -17.02 -12.66
N ALA A 198 -2.27 -15.80 -13.10
CA ALA A 198 -3.32 -15.54 -14.09
C ALA A 198 -3.01 -16.20 -15.44
N SER A 199 -1.73 -16.16 -15.86
CA SER A 199 -1.28 -16.75 -17.13
C SER A 199 -1.27 -18.29 -17.14
N LEU A 200 -1.34 -18.95 -15.98
CA LEU A 200 -1.38 -20.42 -15.91
C LEU A 200 -2.59 -21.02 -16.61
N TYR A 201 -3.76 -20.37 -16.54
CA TYR A 201 -4.96 -20.88 -17.19
C TYR A 201 -4.84 -20.86 -18.73
N PRO A 202 -4.53 -19.72 -19.38
CA PRO A 202 -4.29 -19.68 -20.83
C PRO A 202 -3.13 -20.57 -21.28
N ALA A 203 -2.03 -20.61 -20.53
CA ALA A 203 -0.87 -21.42 -20.91
C ALA A 203 -1.18 -22.93 -20.87
N ARG A 204 -1.99 -23.37 -19.90
CA ARG A 204 -2.49 -24.76 -19.84
C ARG A 204 -3.48 -25.05 -20.95
N PHE A 205 -4.35 -24.09 -21.27
CA PHE A 205 -5.28 -24.19 -22.39
C PHE A 205 -4.51 -24.41 -23.70
N ALA A 206 -3.51 -23.58 -23.99
CA ALA A 206 -2.66 -23.70 -25.17
C ALA A 206 -1.95 -25.06 -25.29
N ALA A 207 -1.43 -25.56 -24.16
CA ALA A 207 -0.67 -26.80 -24.11
C ALA A 207 -1.52 -28.07 -24.31
N ARG A 208 -2.83 -27.99 -24.12
CA ARG A 208 -3.78 -29.10 -24.24
C ARG A 208 -4.51 -29.15 -25.58
N GLN A 209 -4.24 -28.23 -26.49
CA GLN A 209 -4.88 -28.26 -27.80
C GLN A 209 -4.30 -29.42 -28.62
N GLU A 210 -5.14 -30.43 -28.85
CA GLU A 210 -4.77 -31.60 -29.62
C GLU A 210 -4.76 -31.28 -31.12
N PRO A 211 -3.79 -31.82 -31.88
CA PRO A 211 -3.69 -31.61 -33.33
C PRO A 211 -4.95 -32.01 -34.13
N VAL A 212 -5.80 -32.87 -33.57
CA VAL A 212 -6.92 -33.51 -34.30
C VAL A 212 -8.11 -32.58 -34.52
N ASP A 213 -8.38 -31.64 -33.60
CA ASP A 213 -9.46 -30.65 -33.80
C ASP A 213 -9.09 -29.59 -34.84
N SER A 214 -7.79 -29.30 -35.01
CA SER A 214 -7.28 -28.35 -36.01
C SER A 214 -7.45 -28.81 -37.47
N LEU A 215 -7.63 -30.12 -37.69
CA LEU A 215 -7.83 -30.72 -39.03
C LEU A 215 -9.31 -30.98 -39.36
N ARG A 216 -10.21 -30.92 -38.37
CA ARG A 216 -11.65 -31.16 -38.56
C ARG A 216 -12.46 -29.90 -38.91
N SER A 217 -11.87 -28.72 -38.80
CA SER A 217 -12.48 -27.45 -39.25
C SER A 217 -12.12 -27.09 -40.71
N LEU A 218 -11.63 -28.06 -41.50
CA LEU A 218 -11.53 -28.00 -42.96
C LEU A 218 -12.82 -28.53 -43.60
#